data_AF-A0A938FAU9-F1
#
_entry.id   AF-A0A938FAU9-F1
#
_cell.length_a   1.000
_cell.length_b   1.000
_cell.length_c   1.000
_cell.angle_alpha   90.00
_cell.angle_beta   90.00
_cell.angle_gamma   90.00
#
_symmetry.space_group_name_H-M   'P 1'
#
loop_
_entity.id
_entity.type
_entity.pdbx_description
1 polymer ?
#
loop_
_entity_poly.entity_id
_entity_poly.type
_entity_poly.pdbx_seq_one_letter_code
_entity_poly.pdbx_strand_id
1 'polypeptide(L)'
;MKRYLSFTRGSILAIVLLLFNPALTPVSADDRGEVVQGCGMHIGSYLDLASAYEISPRRSPKEFRELAGAYKDALRERNECLRQINTKFKDDLRAIKDKYDALKGDRTTSRALREIQRIAEISTATLYRDEAIRNLPPLPALPERPIKR
;
A
#
# COMPACT_ATOMS: atom_id res chain seq x y z
N MET A 1 15.39 -48.24 32.02
CA MET A 1 14.42 -47.34 32.69
C MET A 1 14.40 -45.99 31.97
N LYS A 2 13.28 -45.65 31.34
CA LYS A 2 13.05 -44.42 30.55
C LYS A 2 12.68 -43.27 31.50
N ARG A 3 13.39 -42.13 31.45
CA ARG A 3 12.99 -40.90 32.12
C ARG A 3 12.17 -40.05 31.13
N TYR A 4 10.87 -39.95 31.37
CA TYR A 4 10.01 -38.98 30.69
C TYR A 4 10.23 -37.61 31.35
N LEU A 5 10.73 -36.65 30.56
CA LEU A 5 10.68 -35.23 30.91
C LEU A 5 9.23 -34.77 30.84
N SER A 6 8.68 -34.44 32.01
CA SER A 6 7.40 -33.78 32.17
C SER A 6 7.47 -32.38 31.57
N PHE A 7 7.01 -32.25 30.32
CA PHE A 7 6.77 -30.97 29.66
C PHE A 7 5.51 -30.34 30.29
N THR A 8 5.71 -29.59 31.36
CA THR A 8 4.64 -28.91 32.09
C THR A 8 4.07 -27.80 31.20
N ARG A 9 2.73 -27.75 31.17
CA ARG A 9 1.88 -26.81 30.41
C ARG A 9 2.15 -25.31 30.66
N GLY A 10 3.13 -24.95 31.49
CA GLY A 10 3.52 -23.57 31.76
C GLY A 10 4.36 -22.90 30.65
N SER A 11 5.04 -23.68 29.81
CA SER A 11 5.97 -23.12 28.82
C SER A 11 5.30 -22.54 27.57
N ILE A 12 4.05 -22.94 27.27
CA ILE A 12 3.31 -22.39 26.12
C ILE A 12 2.71 -21.02 26.46
N LEU A 13 2.28 -20.82 27.72
CA LEU A 13 1.70 -19.54 28.14
C LEU A 13 2.73 -18.39 28.15
N ALA A 14 3.99 -18.69 28.46
CA ALA A 14 5.08 -17.71 28.43
C ALA A 14 5.41 -17.22 27.01
N ILE A 15 5.21 -18.05 25.98
CA ILE A 15 5.45 -17.66 24.59
C ILE A 15 4.31 -16.78 24.06
N VAL A 16 3.07 -17.03 24.51
CA VAL A 16 1.91 -16.19 24.14
C VAL A 16 1.97 -14.81 24.83
N LEU A 17 2.46 -14.74 26.07
CA LEU A 17 2.61 -13.48 26.80
C LEU A 17 3.77 -12.59 26.30
N LEU A 18 4.77 -13.16 25.62
CA LEU A 18 5.86 -12.36 25.01
C LEU A 18 5.47 -11.73 23.66
N LEU A 19 4.35 -12.14 23.06
CA LEU A 19 3.79 -11.51 21.85
C LEU A 19 2.93 -10.28 22.17
N PHE A 20 2.54 -10.10 23.43
CA PHE A 20 1.74 -8.97 23.91
C PHE A 20 2.51 -8.21 24.98
N ASN A 21 3.62 -7.57 24.60
CA ASN A 21 4.24 -6.58 25.45
C ASN A 21 3.58 -5.21 25.15
N PRO A 22 2.69 -4.68 26.02
CA PRO A 22 1.96 -3.44 25.77
C PRO A 22 2.85 -2.18 25.79
N ALA A 23 4.15 -2.32 26.09
CA ALA A 23 5.12 -1.23 26.05
C ALA A 23 5.62 -0.89 24.62
N LEU A 24 5.24 -1.68 23.61
CA LEU A 24 5.47 -1.37 22.19
C LEU A 24 4.13 -1.00 21.58
N THR A 25 3.68 0.22 21.85
CA THR A 25 2.53 0.78 21.16
C THR A 25 2.73 0.59 19.66
N PRO A 26 1.80 -0.06 18.94
CA PRO A 26 1.85 -0.05 17.50
C PRO A 26 1.91 1.41 17.07
N VAL A 27 2.83 1.74 16.15
CA VAL A 27 2.82 3.01 15.44
C VAL A 27 1.37 3.30 15.09
N SER A 28 0.84 4.41 15.56
CA SER A 28 -0.57 4.76 15.52
C SER A 28 -1.22 4.30 14.20
N ALA A 29 -2.30 3.53 14.29
CA ALA A 29 -3.08 3.13 13.13
C ALA A 29 -3.75 4.34 12.45
N ASP A 30 -3.83 5.48 13.15
CA ASP A 30 -4.62 6.64 12.73
C ASP A 30 -3.97 7.47 11.60
N ASP A 31 -2.65 7.45 11.41
CA ASP A 31 -1.97 8.19 10.31
C ASP A 31 -1.85 7.39 8.99
N ARG A 32 -2.49 6.22 8.92
CA ARG A 32 -2.28 5.29 7.79
C ARG A 32 -3.30 5.44 6.66
N GLY A 33 -4.39 6.19 6.88
CA GLY A 33 -5.47 6.38 5.90
C GLY A 33 -5.34 7.59 4.96
N GLU A 34 -4.42 8.52 5.21
CA GLU A 34 -4.45 9.85 4.56
C GLU A 34 -3.81 9.95 3.17
N VAL A 35 -3.14 8.91 2.68
CA VAL A 35 -2.18 9.03 1.57
C VAL A 35 -2.86 9.03 0.19
N VAL A 36 -4.17 8.79 0.15
CA VAL A 36 -4.95 8.67 -1.09
C VAL A 36 -5.98 9.79 -1.20
N GLN A 37 -5.86 10.87 -0.40
CA GLN A 37 -6.69 12.06 -0.61
C GLN A 37 -6.28 12.73 -1.93
N GLY A 38 -7.20 12.73 -2.90
CA GLY A 38 -7.01 13.38 -4.20
C GLY A 38 -6.66 12.45 -5.36
N CYS A 39 -6.66 11.12 -5.15
CA CYS A 39 -6.49 10.15 -6.24
C CYS A 39 -7.84 9.69 -6.77
N GLY A 40 -8.29 10.23 -7.90
CA GLY A 40 -9.46 9.76 -8.62
C GLY A 40 -10.30 10.84 -9.32
N MET A 41 -9.93 12.12 -9.22
CA MET A 41 -10.74 13.21 -9.77
C MET A 41 -10.68 13.23 -11.30
N HIS A 42 -9.48 13.22 -11.89
CA HIS A 42 -9.33 13.17 -13.35
C HIS A 42 -9.61 11.76 -13.88
N ILE A 43 -9.35 10.71 -13.10
CA ILE A 43 -9.74 9.34 -13.47
C ILE A 43 -11.25 9.24 -13.61
N GLY A 44 -12.04 9.73 -12.65
CA GLY A 44 -13.50 9.77 -12.75
C GLY A 44 -13.98 10.56 -13.96
N SER A 45 -13.45 11.77 -14.17
CA SER A 45 -13.77 12.60 -15.33
C SER A 45 -13.46 11.92 -16.67
N TYR A 46 -12.35 11.18 -16.76
CA TYR A 46 -12.01 10.40 -17.95
C TYR A 46 -12.98 9.23 -18.16
N LEU A 47 -13.37 8.52 -17.09
CA LEU A 47 -14.33 7.42 -17.18
C LEU A 47 -15.68 7.90 -17.71
N ASP A 48 -16.18 9.03 -17.20
CA ASP A 48 -17.42 9.64 -17.68
C ASP A 48 -17.35 10.02 -19.16
N LEU A 49 -16.24 10.64 -19.58
CA LEU A 49 -15.98 11.02 -20.96
C LEU A 49 -15.83 9.80 -21.88
N ALA A 50 -15.17 8.74 -21.43
CA ALA A 50 -15.00 7.50 -22.18
C ALA A 50 -16.34 6.82 -22.43
N SER A 51 -17.18 6.70 -21.39
CA SER A 51 -18.54 6.17 -21.53
C SER A 51 -19.39 6.99 -22.49
N ALA A 52 -19.34 8.32 -22.40
CA ALA A 52 -20.05 9.21 -23.32
C ALA A 52 -19.57 9.07 -24.77
N TYR A 53 -18.26 8.93 -24.99
CA TYR A 53 -17.68 8.74 -26.32
C TYR A 53 -18.05 7.38 -26.94
N GLU A 54 -18.13 6.32 -26.14
CA GLU A 54 -18.48 4.98 -26.62
C GLU A 54 -19.92 4.89 -27.11
N ILE A 55 -20.86 5.50 -26.40
CA ILE A 55 -22.30 5.51 -26.75
C ILE A 55 -22.64 6.57 -27.80
N SER A 56 -21.72 7.50 -28.10
CA SER A 56 -21.97 8.57 -29.07
C SER A 56 -22.14 8.00 -30.48
N PRO A 57 -23.29 8.25 -31.15
CA PRO A 57 -23.53 7.80 -32.51
C PRO A 57 -22.71 8.57 -33.55
N ARG A 58 -22.00 9.64 -33.15
CA ARG A 58 -21.17 10.49 -34.03
C ARG A 58 -19.83 10.83 -33.39
N ARG A 59 -18.96 9.83 -33.22
CA ARG A 59 -17.58 10.01 -32.75
C ARG A 59 -16.81 10.96 -33.66
N SER A 60 -16.56 12.18 -33.19
CA SER A 60 -15.84 13.21 -33.94
C SER A 60 -14.36 13.29 -33.56
N PRO A 61 -13.49 13.80 -34.44
CA PRO A 61 -12.10 14.10 -34.09
C PRO A 61 -11.93 15.17 -33.00
N LYS A 62 -12.97 15.93 -32.67
CA LYS A 62 -12.95 16.92 -31.58
C LYS A 62 -13.16 16.23 -30.24
N GLU A 63 -14.22 15.43 -30.10
CA GLU A 63 -14.48 14.64 -28.88
C GLU A 63 -13.34 13.67 -28.58
N PHE A 64 -12.75 13.05 -29.61
CA PHE A 64 -11.57 12.20 -29.41
C PHE A 64 -10.37 12.97 -28.84
N ARG A 65 -10.17 14.23 -29.24
CA ARG A 65 -9.09 15.08 -28.70
C ARG A 65 -9.34 15.45 -27.25
N GLU A 66 -10.58 15.75 -26.89
CA GLU A 66 -10.99 16.04 -25.51
C GLU A 66 -10.81 14.79 -24.63
N LEU A 67 -11.25 13.63 -25.09
CA LEU A 67 -11.05 12.33 -24.43
C LEU A 67 -9.56 12.00 -24.23
N ALA A 68 -8.74 12.20 -25.27
CA ALA A 68 -7.30 11.97 -25.19
C ALA A 68 -6.61 12.95 -24.21
N GLY A 69 -7.12 14.18 -24.08
CA GLY A 69 -6.68 15.14 -23.06
C GLY A 69 -6.99 14.64 -21.66
N ALA A 70 -8.24 14.27 -21.40
CA ALA A 70 -8.68 13.73 -20.12
C ALA A 70 -7.92 12.44 -19.73
N TYR A 71 -7.64 11.57 -20.70
CA TYR A 71 -6.82 10.37 -20.49
C TYR A 71 -5.40 10.71 -20.01
N LYS A 72 -4.77 11.73 -20.59
CA LYS A 72 -3.41 12.16 -20.16
C LYS A 72 -3.42 12.71 -18.74
N ASP A 73 -4.44 13.50 -18.39
CA ASP A 73 -4.57 14.05 -17.04
C ASP A 73 -4.81 12.95 -16.01
N ALA A 74 -5.71 12.00 -16.31
CA ALA A 74 -5.97 10.83 -15.49
C ALA A 74 -4.73 9.92 -15.33
N LEU A 75 -3.96 9.74 -16.41
CA LEU A 75 -2.70 8.98 -16.37
C LEU A 75 -1.65 9.67 -15.50
N ARG A 76 -1.52 10.98 -15.62
CA ARG A 76 -0.60 11.79 -14.80
C ARG A 76 -0.98 11.71 -13.32
N GLU A 77 -2.26 11.88 -13.01
CA GLU A 77 -2.78 11.76 -11.64
C GLU A 77 -2.48 10.37 -11.06
N ARG A 78 -2.81 9.31 -11.79
CA ARG A 78 -2.55 7.93 -11.34
C ARG A 78 -1.06 7.68 -11.08
N ASN A 79 -0.18 8.19 -11.95
CA ASN A 79 1.26 8.06 -11.78
C ASN A 79 1.77 8.83 -10.56
N GLU A 80 1.22 10.01 -10.30
CA GLU A 80 1.57 10.80 -9.11
C GLU A 80 1.12 10.08 -7.83
N CYS A 81 -0.08 9.50 -7.82
CA CYS A 81 -0.56 8.67 -6.72
C CYS A 81 0.34 7.46 -6.45
N LEU A 82 0.75 6.75 -7.51
CA LEU A 82 1.72 5.65 -7.39
C LEU A 82 3.06 6.13 -6.83
N ARG A 83 3.52 7.32 -7.25
CA ARG A 83 4.75 7.92 -6.73
C ARG A 83 4.62 8.22 -5.24
N GLN A 84 3.52 8.82 -4.79
CA GLN A 84 3.28 9.15 -3.38
C GLN A 84 3.23 7.90 -2.51
N ILE A 85 2.51 6.85 -2.93
CA ILE A 85 2.47 5.55 -2.24
C ILE A 85 3.88 4.97 -2.08
N ASN A 86 4.67 4.99 -3.15
CA ASN A 86 6.03 4.47 -3.12
C ASN A 86 6.98 5.33 -2.27
N THR A 87 6.80 6.64 -2.25
CA THR A 87 7.56 7.54 -1.36
C THR A 87 7.27 7.22 0.09
N LYS A 88 5.99 7.16 0.49
CA LYS A 88 5.62 6.80 1.87
C LYS A 88 6.15 5.44 2.26
N PHE A 89 6.04 4.43 1.38
CA PHE A 89 6.60 3.12 1.65
C PHE A 89 8.12 3.16 1.90
N LYS A 90 8.87 3.97 1.15
CA LYS A 90 10.31 4.16 1.41
C LYS A 90 10.58 4.83 2.75
N ASP A 91 9.76 5.79 3.13
CA ASP A 91 9.88 6.49 4.41
C ASP A 91 9.56 5.54 5.58
N ASP A 92 8.52 4.71 5.45
CA ASP A 92 8.17 3.66 6.41
C ASP A 92 9.32 2.66 6.58
N LEU A 93 9.93 2.20 5.48
CA LEU A 93 11.09 1.31 5.54
C LEU A 93 12.30 1.95 6.24
N ARG A 94 12.52 3.26 6.03
CA ARG A 94 13.58 4.00 6.71
C ARG A 94 13.29 4.11 8.20
N ALA A 95 12.07 4.47 8.59
CA ALA A 95 11.65 4.56 9.98
C ALA A 95 11.79 3.20 10.71
N ILE A 96 11.38 2.10 10.06
CA ILE A 96 11.58 0.75 10.59
C ILE A 96 13.07 0.47 10.78
N LYS A 97 13.90 0.74 9.76
CA LYS A 97 15.34 0.54 9.85
C LYS A 97 15.94 1.31 11.02
N ASP A 98 15.66 2.60 11.13
CA ASP A 98 16.20 3.49 12.15
C ASP A 98 15.77 3.04 13.56
N LYS A 99 14.50 2.62 13.73
CA LYS A 99 13.98 2.02 14.98
C LYS A 99 14.81 0.82 15.42
N TYR A 100 15.09 -0.13 14.53
CA TYR A 100 15.83 -1.34 14.89
C TYR A 100 17.34 -1.14 14.97
N ASP A 101 17.89 -0.16 14.25
CA ASP A 101 19.28 0.25 14.39
C ASP A 101 19.53 0.89 15.76
N ALA A 102 18.61 1.71 16.27
CA ALA A 102 18.68 2.26 17.62
C ALA A 102 18.66 1.18 18.72
N LEU A 103 17.94 0.08 18.49
CA LEU A 103 17.84 -1.03 19.43
C LEU A 103 19.05 -1.98 19.43
N LYS A 104 20.03 -1.82 18.53
CA LYS A 104 21.21 -2.73 18.47
C LYS A 104 22.05 -2.73 19.74
N GLY A 105 22.08 -1.63 20.49
CA GLY A 105 22.81 -1.51 21.75
C GLY A 105 22.05 -2.04 22.98
N ASP A 106 20.75 -2.31 22.85
CA ASP A 106 19.91 -2.75 23.96
C ASP A 106 20.17 -4.24 24.27
N ARG A 107 20.42 -4.57 25.54
CA ARG A 107 20.66 -5.94 26.00
C ARG A 107 19.38 -6.66 26.45
N THR A 108 18.26 -5.95 26.59
CA THR A 108 16.99 -6.51 27.09
C THR A 108 16.30 -7.42 26.09
N THR A 109 16.48 -7.14 24.79
CA THR A 109 15.84 -7.87 23.71
C THR A 109 16.85 -8.70 22.93
N SER A 110 16.55 -9.99 22.69
CA SER A 110 17.45 -10.84 21.92
C SER A 110 17.59 -10.34 20.48
N ARG A 111 18.79 -10.47 19.91
CA ARG A 111 19.05 -10.08 18.51
C ARG A 111 18.10 -10.77 17.54
N ALA A 112 17.81 -12.05 17.76
CA ALA A 112 16.91 -12.84 16.94
C ALA A 112 15.46 -12.31 17.00
N LEU A 113 14.97 -11.96 18.20
CA LEU A 113 13.63 -11.40 18.34
C LEU A 113 13.48 -10.06 17.61
N ARG A 114 14.49 -9.17 17.72
CA ARG A 114 14.51 -7.90 16.97
C ARG A 114 14.46 -8.10 15.48
N GLU A 115 15.18 -9.09 14.96
CA GLU A 115 15.19 -9.39 13.54
C GLU A 115 13.85 -9.92 13.05
N ILE A 116 13.21 -10.82 13.81
CA ILE A 116 11.87 -11.32 13.51
C ILE A 116 10.85 -10.17 13.49
N GLN A 117 10.87 -9.30 14.51
CA GLN A 117 9.94 -8.16 14.59
C GLN A 117 10.17 -7.15 13.46
N ARG A 118 11.42 -6.87 13.10
CA ARG A 118 11.76 -6.03 11.93
C ARG A 118 11.18 -6.61 10.64
N ILE A 119 11.36 -7.92 10.42
CA ILE A 119 10.82 -8.60 9.22
C ILE A 119 9.28 -8.52 9.20
N ALA A 120 8.64 -8.74 10.36
CA ALA A 120 7.18 -8.64 10.47
C ALA A 120 6.69 -7.23 10.11
N GLU A 121 7.30 -6.18 10.65
CA GLU A 121 6.93 -4.78 10.34
C GLU A 121 7.14 -4.44 8.86
N ILE A 122 8.25 -4.89 8.24
CA ILE A 122 8.48 -4.73 6.80
C ILE A 122 7.40 -5.43 5.98
N SER A 123 7.02 -6.65 6.37
CA SER A 123 5.97 -7.42 5.69
C SER A 123 4.63 -6.70 5.79
N THR A 124 4.27 -6.18 6.96
CA THR A 124 3.04 -5.39 7.15
C THR A 124 3.05 -4.13 6.29
N ALA A 125 4.15 -3.36 6.26
CA ALA A 125 4.28 -2.18 5.41
C ALA A 125 4.13 -2.51 3.92
N THR A 126 4.66 -3.67 3.50
CA THR A 126 4.54 -4.14 2.11
C THR A 126 3.09 -4.46 1.76
N LEU A 127 2.36 -5.16 2.65
CA LEU A 127 0.95 -5.47 2.44
C LEU A 127 0.11 -4.18 2.30
N TYR A 128 0.37 -3.17 3.12
CA TYR A 128 -0.34 -1.89 3.02
C TYR A 128 -0.05 -1.16 1.72
N ARG A 129 1.22 -1.13 1.27
CA ARG A 129 1.55 -0.58 -0.04
C ARG A 129 0.78 -1.27 -1.15
N ASP A 130 0.74 -2.61 -1.13
CA ASP A 130 0.09 -3.40 -2.17
C ASP A 130 -1.44 -3.26 -2.12
N GLU A 131 -2.03 -3.10 -0.94
CA GLU A 131 -3.43 -2.75 -0.78
C GLU A 131 -3.73 -1.34 -1.30
N ALA A 132 -2.91 -0.34 -0.97
CA ALA A 132 -3.05 1.01 -1.50
C ALA A 132 -2.97 1.05 -3.03
N ILE A 133 -2.03 0.32 -3.64
CA ILE A 133 -1.93 0.21 -5.11
C ILE A 133 -3.17 -0.48 -5.71
N ARG A 134 -3.67 -1.55 -5.07
CA ARG A 134 -4.87 -2.26 -5.52
C ARG A 134 -6.14 -1.39 -5.44
N ASN A 135 -6.21 -0.49 -4.46
CA ASN A 135 -7.33 0.41 -4.27
C ASN A 135 -7.27 1.66 -5.16
N LEU A 136 -6.19 1.88 -5.92
CA LEU A 136 -6.16 2.97 -6.90
C LEU A 136 -7.20 2.72 -8.01
N PRO A 137 -7.95 3.76 -8.41
CA PRO A 137 -8.89 3.64 -9.51
C PRO A 137 -8.21 3.09 -10.79
N PRO A 138 -8.79 2.08 -11.44
CA PRO A 138 -8.25 1.57 -12.69
C PRO A 138 -8.42 2.63 -13.78
N LEU A 139 -7.40 2.77 -14.64
CA LEU A 139 -7.45 3.64 -15.81
C LEU A 139 -7.63 2.77 -17.06
N PRO A 140 -8.84 2.68 -17.65
CA PRO A 140 -9.04 1.91 -18.87
C PRO A 140 -8.29 2.53 -20.04
N ALA A 141 -7.95 1.70 -21.03
CA ALA A 141 -7.23 2.14 -22.22
C ALA A 141 -8.01 3.22 -22.98
N LEU A 142 -7.29 4.11 -23.66
CA LEU A 142 -7.89 5.10 -24.54
C LEU A 142 -8.63 4.38 -25.68
N PRO A 143 -9.93 4.64 -25.91
CA PRO A 143 -10.68 4.09 -27.04
C PRO A 143 -10.05 4.43 -28.39
N GLU A 144 -10.38 3.65 -29.43
CA GLU A 144 -9.83 3.88 -30.76
C GLU A 144 -10.31 5.20 -31.38
N ARG A 145 -9.42 5.81 -32.17
CA ARG A 145 -9.71 7.01 -32.96
C ARG A 145 -10.78 6.67 -34.01
N PRO A 146 -11.76 7.55 -34.28
CA PRO A 146 -12.76 7.24 -35.29
C PRO A 146 -12.08 7.20 -36.66
N ILE A 147 -12.19 6.06 -37.34
CA ILE A 147 -11.75 5.90 -38.73
C ILE A 147 -12.74 6.68 -39.59
N LYS A 148 -12.23 7.59 -40.43
CA LYS A 148 -13.07 8.26 -41.43
C LYS A 148 -13.73 7.19 -42.29
N ARG A 149 -15.05 7.07 -42.22
CA ARG A 149 -15.84 6.32 -43.20
C ARG A 149 -16.00 7.15 -44.46
#